data_AF-A0A1F7ULZ3-F1
#
_entry.id   AF-A0A1F7ULZ3-F1
#
_cell.length_a   1.000
_cell.length_b   1.000
_cell.length_c   1.000
_cell.angle_alpha   90.00
_cell.angle_beta   90.00
_cell.angle_gamma   90.00
#
_symmetry.space_group_name_H-M   'P 1'
#
loop_
_entity.id
_entity.type
_entity.pdbx_description
1 polymer ?
#
loop_
_entity_poly.entity_id
_entity_poly.type
_entity_poly.pdbx_seq_one_letter_code
_entity_poly.pdbx_strand_id
1 'polypeptide(L)'
;MLFWVFLILGLSAAALIAAVVFKHWKEIRLLDPDTIRAEQERKTRTHIVAQRFQRRLEGFMTPVKRVGRGMLDRIMQSYRQVEERLSQASSSGNRSLDEPSERTRLLLGDAQVLARDGKFAEAERAYLEILKLDGRQIDAYRGLATLYLTQRQYAQAKELYRFLERIHGADDACYAGLAEIAEATGDVTAAETMRKRAVDMAPKNAVRHAELAGYYLAHGSPEFARASARRAVDLDPDQPRHLEICLESAILVADRKEAERCYDRLRLLSGDPSRLRSYREKIDALSIT
;
A
#
# COMPACT_ATOMS: atom_id res chain seq x y z
N MET A 1 -40.27 5.73 -58.93
CA MET A 1 -39.04 6.40 -59.42
C MET A 1 -38.12 6.90 -58.30
N LEU A 2 -38.62 7.39 -57.16
CA LEU A 2 -37.77 7.92 -56.07
C LEU A 2 -36.78 6.93 -55.42
N PHE A 3 -37.13 5.63 -55.31
CA PHE A 3 -36.26 4.63 -54.69
C PHE A 3 -34.90 4.45 -55.39
N TRP A 4 -34.89 4.50 -56.73
CA TRP A 4 -33.67 4.35 -57.53
C TRP A 4 -32.75 5.57 -57.42
N VAL A 5 -33.30 6.76 -57.17
CA VAL A 5 -32.52 7.99 -56.95
C VAL A 5 -31.71 7.89 -55.65
N PHE A 6 -32.33 7.41 -54.57
CA PHE A 6 -31.63 7.20 -53.29
C PHE A 6 -30.57 6.09 -53.36
N LEU A 7 -30.82 5.02 -54.13
CA LEU A 7 -29.85 3.95 -54.33
C LEU A 7 -28.59 4.46 -55.07
N ILE A 8 -28.76 5.27 -56.11
CA ILE A 8 -27.65 5.85 -56.89
C ILE A 8 -26.87 6.86 -56.04
N LEU A 9 -27.55 7.67 -55.22
CA LEU A 9 -26.91 8.63 -54.32
C LEU A 9 -26.12 7.94 -53.18
N GLY A 10 -26.60 6.78 -52.72
CA GLY A 10 -25.88 5.95 -51.74
C GLY A 10 -24.61 5.32 -52.31
N LEU A 11 -24.66 4.83 -53.56
CA LEU A 11 -23.51 4.21 -54.21
C LEU A 11 -22.41 5.23 -54.58
N SER A 12 -22.77 6.46 -54.95
CA SER A 12 -21.80 7.51 -55.22
C SER A 12 -21.08 8.00 -53.95
N ALA A 13 -21.80 8.08 -52.82
CA ALA A 13 -21.20 8.39 -51.52
C ALA A 13 -20.22 7.30 -51.06
N ALA A 14 -20.58 6.03 -51.24
CA ALA A 14 -19.70 4.90 -50.91
C ALA A 14 -18.42 4.89 -51.76
N ALA A 15 -18.51 5.19 -53.05
CA ALA A 15 -17.36 5.30 -53.94
C ALA A 15 -16.42 6.46 -53.55
N LEU A 16 -16.98 7.59 -53.09
CA LEU A 16 -16.20 8.74 -52.64
C LEU A 16 -15.42 8.43 -51.35
N ILE A 17 -16.07 7.73 -50.40
CA ILE A 17 -15.42 7.27 -49.16
C ILE A 17 -14.29 6.30 -49.49
N ALA A 18 -14.52 5.33 -50.38
CA ALA A 18 -13.50 4.38 -50.81
C ALA A 18 -12.30 5.08 -51.48
N ALA A 19 -12.55 6.11 -52.30
CA ALA A 19 -11.50 6.90 -52.93
C ALA A 19 -10.67 7.72 -51.93
N VAL A 20 -11.31 8.30 -50.91
CA VAL A 20 -10.61 9.03 -49.83
C VAL A 20 -9.74 8.07 -49.01
N VAL A 21 -10.27 6.90 -48.65
CA VAL A 21 -9.53 5.88 -47.90
C VAL A 21 -8.33 5.38 -48.71
N PHE A 22 -8.51 5.14 -50.01
CA PHE A 22 -7.43 4.68 -50.88
C PHE A 22 -6.36 5.76 -51.12
N LYS A 23 -6.76 7.03 -51.22
CA LYS A 23 -5.84 8.17 -51.37
C LYS A 23 -4.91 8.32 -50.15
N HIS A 24 -5.42 8.10 -48.95
CA HIS A 24 -4.64 8.22 -47.71
C HIS A 24 -3.86 6.94 -47.35
N TRP A 25 -4.08 5.83 -48.07
CA TRP A 25 -3.40 4.55 -47.83
C TRP A 25 -1.90 4.59 -48.18
N LYS A 26 -1.48 5.48 -49.10
CA LYS A 26 -0.07 5.62 -49.50
C LYS A 26 0.79 6.37 -48.48
N GLU A 27 0.20 7.27 -47.68
CA GLU A 27 0.93 8.05 -46.67
C GLU A 27 1.19 7.27 -45.37
N ILE A 28 0.38 6.24 -45.08
CA ILE A 28 0.51 5.40 -43.89
C ILE A 28 1.68 4.40 -43.99
N ARG A 29 2.25 4.21 -45.18
CA ARG A 29 3.23 3.15 -45.47
C ARG A 29 4.69 3.49 -45.15
N LEU A 30 4.99 4.66 -44.60
CA LEU A 30 6.35 5.13 -44.30
C LEU A 30 6.65 5.29 -42.80
N LEU A 31 5.76 4.83 -41.92
CA LEU A 31 6.00 4.86 -40.48
C LEU A 31 6.49 3.49 -40.00
N ASP A 32 7.72 3.49 -39.51
CA ASP A 32 8.45 2.31 -39.03
C ASP A 32 7.70 1.64 -37.86
N PRO A 33 7.22 0.39 -37.98
CA PRO A 33 6.28 -0.24 -37.04
C PRO A 33 6.79 -0.36 -35.60
N ASP A 34 8.10 -0.38 -35.40
CA ASP A 34 8.74 -0.60 -34.10
C ASP A 34 8.79 0.67 -33.24
N THR A 35 8.81 1.85 -33.87
CA THR A 35 8.79 3.14 -33.15
C THR A 35 7.40 3.48 -32.60
N ILE A 36 6.34 3.12 -33.31
CA ILE A 36 4.95 3.34 -32.87
C ILE A 36 4.55 2.35 -31.76
N ARG A 37 5.02 1.10 -31.79
CA ARG A 37 4.70 0.10 -30.76
C ARG A 37 5.29 0.45 -29.39
N ALA A 38 6.54 0.91 -29.33
CA ALA A 38 7.17 1.26 -28.06
C ALA A 38 6.56 2.51 -27.39
N GLU A 39 6.04 3.46 -28.19
CA GLU A 39 5.47 4.70 -27.68
C GLU A 39 3.96 4.60 -27.42
N GLN A 40 3.22 3.80 -28.21
CA GLN A 40 1.82 3.51 -27.92
C GLN A 40 1.63 2.57 -26.73
N GLU A 41 2.51 1.59 -26.48
CA GLU A 41 2.41 0.73 -25.30
C GLU A 41 2.57 1.51 -23.98
N ARG A 42 3.34 2.61 -23.97
CA ARG A 42 3.46 3.49 -22.79
C ARG A 42 2.24 4.38 -22.58
N LYS A 43 1.59 4.88 -23.63
CA LYS A 43 0.42 5.79 -23.51
C LYS A 43 -0.93 5.06 -23.39
N THR A 44 -1.08 3.87 -23.98
CA THR A 44 -2.34 3.11 -23.91
C THR A 44 -2.45 2.21 -22.67
N ARG A 45 -1.33 1.75 -22.07
CA ARG A 45 -1.40 0.99 -20.80
C ARG A 45 -1.98 1.81 -19.65
N THR A 46 -1.70 3.11 -19.57
CA THR A 46 -2.22 3.96 -18.49
C THR A 46 -3.69 4.32 -18.69
N HIS A 47 -4.11 4.63 -19.92
CA HIS A 47 -5.49 5.12 -20.17
C HIS A 47 -6.52 3.99 -20.31
N ILE A 48 -6.14 2.84 -20.89
CA ILE A 48 -7.03 1.67 -21.05
C ILE A 48 -7.20 0.93 -19.71
N VAL A 49 -6.18 0.89 -18.86
CA VAL A 49 -6.29 0.35 -17.50
C VAL A 49 -7.16 1.25 -16.63
N ALA A 50 -7.03 2.59 -16.71
CA ALA A 50 -7.88 3.53 -15.98
C ALA A 50 -9.37 3.41 -16.38
N GLN A 51 -9.68 3.34 -17.68
CA GLN A 51 -11.07 3.26 -18.17
C GLN A 51 -11.70 1.88 -17.99
N ARG A 52 -10.94 0.77 -18.13
CA ARG A 52 -11.46 -0.59 -17.89
C ARG A 52 -11.63 -0.89 -16.40
N PHE A 53 -10.84 -0.26 -15.53
CA PHE A 53 -10.95 -0.38 -14.07
C PHE A 53 -12.18 0.37 -13.53
N GLN A 54 -12.53 1.52 -14.12
CA GLN A 54 -13.69 2.31 -13.74
C GLN A 54 -15.01 1.52 -13.87
N ARG A 55 -15.18 0.74 -14.96
CA ARG A 55 -16.36 -0.11 -15.18
C ARG A 55 -16.36 -1.41 -14.36
N ARG A 56 -15.19 -1.92 -13.96
CA ARG A 56 -15.08 -3.14 -13.14
C ARG A 56 -15.29 -2.86 -11.64
N LEU A 57 -14.99 -1.65 -11.20
CA LEU A 57 -15.30 -1.15 -9.84
C LEU A 57 -16.79 -0.84 -9.62
N GLU A 58 -17.52 -0.48 -10.67
CA GLU A 58 -18.97 -0.24 -10.59
C GLU A 58 -19.75 -1.52 -10.23
N GLY A 59 -19.24 -2.69 -10.63
CA GLY A 59 -19.89 -3.99 -10.36
C GLY A 59 -19.56 -4.64 -9.02
N PHE A 60 -18.49 -4.23 -8.33
CA PHE A 60 -18.05 -4.87 -7.08
C PHE A 60 -18.38 -4.05 -5.82
N MET A 61 -18.96 -2.85 -5.99
CA MET A 61 -19.13 -1.87 -4.92
C MET A 61 -20.60 -1.50 -4.71
N THR A 62 -21.30 -2.29 -3.90
CA THR A 62 -22.56 -1.93 -3.21
C THR A 62 -22.44 -2.29 -1.72
N PRO A 63 -23.06 -1.55 -0.78
CA PRO A 63 -23.13 -0.11 -0.60
C PRO A 63 -22.54 0.31 0.77
N VAL A 64 -21.23 0.62 0.85
CA VAL A 64 -20.65 1.35 1.99
C VAL A 64 -20.24 2.73 1.49
N LYS A 65 -21.22 3.62 1.26
CA LYS A 65 -21.04 4.83 0.46
C LYS A 65 -21.70 6.05 1.10
N ARG A 66 -20.90 6.91 1.77
CA ARG A 66 -21.07 8.37 1.61
C ARG A 66 -19.88 9.20 2.08
N VAL A 67 -19.31 8.92 3.26
CA VAL A 67 -18.40 9.86 3.91
C VAL A 67 -16.96 9.78 3.37
N GLY A 68 -16.38 8.58 3.26
CA GLY A 68 -15.01 8.43 2.73
C GLY A 68 -14.88 8.76 1.24
N ARG A 69 -15.94 8.52 0.46
CA ARG A 69 -15.95 8.67 -1.00
C ARG A 69 -15.67 10.11 -1.44
N GLY A 70 -16.28 11.10 -0.79
CA GLY A 70 -16.10 12.51 -1.17
C GLY A 70 -14.70 13.06 -0.89
N MET A 71 -14.03 12.60 0.17
CA MET A 71 -12.68 13.05 0.52
C MET A 71 -11.63 12.40 -0.40
N LEU A 72 -11.75 11.10 -0.65
CA LEU A 72 -10.86 10.39 -1.56
C LEU A 72 -11.07 10.80 -3.01
N ASP A 73 -12.31 11.07 -3.43
CA ASP A 73 -12.58 11.64 -4.74
C ASP A 73 -11.94 13.02 -4.86
N ARG A 74 -11.92 13.84 -3.80
CA ARG A 74 -11.20 15.13 -3.80
C ARG A 74 -9.69 14.96 -3.85
N ILE A 75 -9.11 14.02 -3.10
CA ILE A 75 -7.68 13.72 -3.13
C ILE A 75 -7.28 13.14 -4.50
N MET A 76 -8.10 12.27 -5.08
CA MET A 76 -7.87 11.72 -6.42
C MET A 76 -8.12 12.75 -7.51
N GLN A 77 -9.08 13.66 -7.35
CA GLN A 77 -9.26 14.79 -8.25
C GLN A 77 -8.08 15.75 -8.17
N SER A 78 -7.55 16.05 -6.97
CA SER A 78 -6.35 16.86 -6.83
C SER A 78 -5.14 16.15 -7.44
N TYR A 79 -5.01 14.84 -7.24
CA TYR A 79 -3.96 14.03 -7.88
C TYR A 79 -4.06 14.07 -9.40
N ARG A 80 -5.25 13.81 -9.97
CA ARG A 80 -5.48 13.87 -11.42
C ARG A 80 -5.24 15.25 -12.00
N GLN A 81 -5.67 16.31 -11.31
CA GLN A 81 -5.42 17.69 -11.75
C GLN A 81 -3.92 18.01 -11.73
N VAL A 82 -3.19 17.52 -10.73
CA VAL A 82 -1.73 17.66 -10.68
C VAL A 82 -1.07 16.82 -11.79
N GLU A 83 -1.51 15.59 -12.02
CA GLU A 83 -1.03 14.72 -13.11
C GLU A 83 -1.28 15.33 -14.49
N GLU A 84 -2.45 15.95 -14.71
CA GLU A 84 -2.80 16.64 -15.95
C GLU A 84 -1.96 17.90 -16.14
N ARG A 85 -1.80 18.73 -15.10
CA ARG A 85 -0.89 19.90 -15.10
C ARG A 85 0.57 19.50 -15.34
N LEU A 86 1.01 18.37 -14.78
CA LEU A 86 2.35 17.84 -14.98
C LEU A 86 2.51 17.25 -16.39
N SER A 87 1.48 16.64 -16.97
CA SER A 87 1.51 16.18 -18.36
C SER A 87 1.61 17.35 -19.35
N GLN A 88 0.97 18.48 -19.02
CA GLN A 88 1.07 19.74 -19.77
C GLN A 88 2.41 20.46 -19.54
N ALA A 89 3.00 20.36 -18.34
CA ALA A 89 4.33 20.88 -18.06
C ALA A 89 5.45 20.02 -18.71
N SER A 90 5.26 18.70 -18.81
CA SER A 90 6.21 17.76 -19.41
C SER A 90 6.37 17.96 -20.93
N SER A 91 5.36 18.48 -21.63
CA SER A 91 5.46 18.86 -23.04
C SER A 91 6.18 20.19 -23.27
N SER A 92 6.48 20.94 -22.20
CA SER A 92 7.17 22.25 -22.24
C SER A 92 8.71 22.13 -22.19
N GLY A 93 9.26 20.92 -22.21
CA GLY A 93 10.70 20.68 -22.39
C GLY A 93 11.61 21.22 -21.29
N ASN A 94 11.12 21.50 -20.08
CA ASN A 94 11.95 21.97 -19.00
C ASN A 94 11.62 21.32 -17.64
N ARG A 95 12.70 20.84 -17.02
CA ARG A 95 12.91 20.30 -15.66
C ARG A 95 12.70 18.81 -15.38
N SER A 96 13.80 18.30 -14.86
CA SER A 96 14.05 17.11 -14.05
C SER A 96 12.85 16.63 -13.24
N LEU A 97 12.82 15.32 -13.03
CA LEU A 97 12.14 14.71 -11.89
C LEU A 97 12.80 15.30 -10.63
N ASP A 98 12.37 16.48 -10.22
CA ASP A 98 13.00 17.24 -9.15
C ASP A 98 12.96 16.39 -7.88
N GLU A 99 14.12 16.25 -7.24
CA GLU A 99 14.26 15.75 -5.87
C GLU A 99 13.16 16.37 -5.00
N PRO A 100 12.59 15.65 -4.00
CA PRO A 100 11.60 16.24 -3.10
C PRO A 100 12.14 17.58 -2.62
N SER A 101 11.44 18.67 -2.98
CA SER A 101 11.90 20.02 -2.63
C SER A 101 12.25 20.01 -1.15
N GLU A 102 13.37 20.62 -0.77
CA GLU A 102 13.80 20.70 0.63
C GLU A 102 12.65 21.15 1.55
N ARG A 103 11.78 22.01 1.01
CA ARG A 103 10.51 22.42 1.61
C ARG A 103 9.56 21.25 1.89
N THR A 104 9.32 20.36 0.92
CA THR A 104 8.46 19.17 1.09
C THR A 104 9.03 18.21 2.12
N ARG A 105 10.36 18.04 2.17
CA ARG A 105 11.05 17.20 3.17
C ARG A 105 10.87 17.75 4.59
N LEU A 106 11.04 19.05 4.77
CA LEU A 106 10.83 19.72 6.06
C LEU A 106 9.36 19.62 6.51
N LEU A 107 8.42 19.93 5.61
CA LEU A 107 6.98 19.81 5.89
C LEU A 107 6.59 18.38 6.27
N LEU A 108 7.21 17.36 5.66
CA LEU A 108 6.96 15.96 5.99
C LEU A 108 7.44 15.65 7.41
N GLY A 109 8.60 16.14 7.81
CA GLY A 109 9.10 16.01 9.18
C GLY A 109 8.16 16.67 10.19
N ASP A 110 7.72 17.90 9.91
CA ASP A 110 6.78 18.62 10.78
C ASP A 110 5.44 17.87 10.90
N ALA A 111 4.90 17.36 9.78
CA ALA A 111 3.66 16.57 9.78
C ALA A 111 3.78 15.29 10.63
N GLN A 112 4.93 14.63 10.59
CA GLN A 112 5.20 13.44 11.41
C GLN A 112 5.29 13.77 12.89
N VAL A 113 5.94 14.89 13.26
CA VAL A 113 6.02 15.38 14.64
C VAL A 113 4.63 15.72 15.16
N LEU A 114 3.84 16.47 14.40
CA LEU A 114 2.45 16.81 14.75
C LEU A 114 1.59 15.55 14.97
N ALA A 115 1.76 14.54 14.11
CA ALA A 115 1.05 13.27 14.25
C ALA A 115 1.44 12.52 15.54
N ARG A 116 2.73 12.47 15.86
CA ARG A 116 3.24 11.84 17.08
C ARG A 116 2.77 12.58 18.35
N ASP A 117 2.70 13.90 18.28
CA ASP A 117 2.26 14.75 19.40
C ASP A 117 0.73 14.75 19.58
N GLY A 118 -0.01 13.95 18.78
CA GLY A 118 -1.46 13.82 18.87
C GLY A 118 -2.24 14.99 18.27
N LYS A 119 -1.57 15.94 17.60
CA LYS A 119 -2.18 17.09 16.93
C LYS A 119 -2.73 16.67 15.55
N PHE A 120 -3.69 15.75 15.56
CA PHE A 120 -4.12 15.05 14.35
C PHE A 120 -4.68 15.97 13.27
N ALA A 121 -5.44 17.00 13.63
CA ALA A 121 -5.99 17.95 12.66
C ALA A 121 -4.90 18.81 11.97
N GLU A 122 -3.86 19.19 12.71
CA GLU A 122 -2.73 19.94 12.16
C GLU A 122 -1.87 19.03 11.26
N ALA A 123 -1.61 17.80 11.69
CA ALA A 123 -0.90 16.80 10.89
C ALA A 123 -1.62 16.50 9.58
N GLU A 124 -2.95 16.32 9.61
CA GLU A 124 -3.77 16.10 8.41
C GLU A 124 -3.62 17.26 7.42
N ARG A 125 -3.72 18.51 7.90
CA ARG A 125 -3.53 19.70 7.07
C ARG A 125 -2.15 19.76 6.46
N ALA A 126 -1.10 19.45 7.23
CA ALA A 126 0.27 19.43 6.76
C ALA A 126 0.48 18.37 5.66
N TYR A 127 -0.03 17.15 5.84
CA TYR A 127 0.00 16.12 4.79
C TYR A 127 -0.77 16.54 3.54
N LEU A 128 -1.94 17.15 3.69
CA LEU A 128 -2.70 17.66 2.55
C LEU A 128 -2.00 18.83 1.84
N GLU A 129 -1.26 19.67 2.55
CA GLU A 129 -0.43 20.72 1.95
C GLU A 129 0.71 20.12 1.13
N ILE A 130 1.41 19.12 1.68
CA ILE A 130 2.44 18.38 0.94
C ILE A 130 1.86 17.81 -0.35
N LEU A 131 0.69 17.17 -0.29
CA LEU A 131 0.04 16.57 -1.46
C LEU A 131 -0.48 17.61 -2.47
N LYS A 132 -0.69 18.87 -2.07
CA LYS A 132 -0.98 19.97 -2.99
C LYS A 132 0.27 20.47 -3.71
N LEU A 133 1.42 20.48 -3.02
CA LEU A 133 2.71 20.89 -3.57
C LEU A 133 3.28 19.80 -4.49
N ASP A 134 3.23 18.56 -4.03
CA ASP A 134 3.64 17.36 -4.74
C ASP A 134 2.61 16.25 -4.57
N GLY A 135 1.77 16.09 -5.59
CA GLY A 135 0.74 15.05 -5.61
C GLY A 135 1.29 13.63 -5.66
N ARG A 136 2.58 13.42 -5.94
CA ARG A 136 3.19 12.08 -6.07
C ARG A 136 3.94 11.65 -4.82
N GLN A 137 3.91 12.44 -3.76
CA GLN A 137 4.67 12.15 -2.54
C GLN A 137 4.07 10.97 -1.75
N ILE A 138 4.65 9.78 -1.98
CA ILE A 138 4.23 8.50 -1.37
C ILE A 138 4.22 8.59 0.16
N ASP A 139 5.24 9.21 0.74
CA ASP A 139 5.40 9.33 2.19
C ASP A 139 4.26 10.14 2.84
N ALA A 140 3.72 11.13 2.14
CA ALA A 140 2.62 11.94 2.63
C ALA A 140 1.30 11.16 2.58
N TYR A 141 1.04 10.38 1.53
CA TYR A 141 -0.10 9.45 1.50
C TYR A 141 0.00 8.40 2.61
N ARG A 142 1.19 7.82 2.83
CA ARG A 142 1.42 6.82 3.89
C ARG A 142 1.26 7.43 5.28
N GLY A 143 1.81 8.63 5.50
CA GLY A 143 1.63 9.39 6.74
C GLY A 143 0.16 9.69 7.03
N LEU A 144 -0.59 10.14 6.01
CA LEU A 144 -2.03 10.40 6.13
C LEU A 144 -2.84 9.11 6.38
N ALA A 145 -2.49 7.99 5.73
CA ALA A 145 -3.11 6.69 5.98
C ALA A 145 -2.87 6.21 7.42
N THR A 146 -1.63 6.35 7.91
CA THR A 146 -1.24 6.01 9.29
C THR A 146 -1.96 6.89 10.30
N LEU A 147 -2.12 8.18 9.99
CA LEU A 147 -2.85 9.14 10.81
C LEU A 147 -4.33 8.74 10.95
N TYR A 148 -4.99 8.34 9.85
CA TYR A 148 -6.37 7.85 9.90
C TYR A 148 -6.49 6.50 10.62
N LEU A 149 -5.51 5.61 10.45
CA LEU A 149 -5.45 4.35 11.18
C LEU A 149 -5.38 4.58 12.70
N THR A 150 -4.51 5.48 13.15
CA THR A 150 -4.36 5.87 14.56
C THR A 150 -5.66 6.44 15.14
N GLN A 151 -6.39 7.21 14.33
CA GLN A 151 -7.71 7.74 14.69
C GLN A 151 -8.85 6.71 14.55
N ARG A 152 -8.55 5.44 14.26
CA ARG A 152 -9.51 4.35 14.00
C ARG A 152 -10.49 4.63 12.85
N GLN A 153 -10.12 5.54 11.95
CA GLN A 153 -10.86 5.84 10.73
C GLN A 153 -10.49 4.81 9.64
N TYR A 154 -10.83 3.55 9.91
CA TYR A 154 -10.37 2.39 9.14
C TYR A 154 -10.75 2.45 7.66
N ALA A 155 -11.92 2.98 7.32
CA ALA A 155 -12.36 3.10 5.93
C ALA A 155 -11.46 4.05 5.13
N GLN A 156 -11.16 5.22 5.68
CA GLN A 156 -10.30 6.23 5.06
C GLN A 156 -8.86 5.71 4.93
N ALA A 157 -8.32 5.11 5.99
CA ALA A 157 -7.00 4.53 5.99
C ALA A 157 -6.86 3.41 4.94
N LYS A 158 -7.84 2.49 4.87
CA LYS A 158 -7.85 1.38 3.92
C LYS A 158 -7.80 1.86 2.48
N GLU A 159 -8.59 2.88 2.15
CA GLU A 159 -8.62 3.43 0.80
C GLU A 159 -7.30 4.10 0.41
N LEU A 160 -6.65 4.83 1.32
CA LEU A 160 -5.32 5.40 1.07
C LEU A 160 -4.25 4.32 0.88
N TYR A 161 -4.24 3.27 1.70
CA TYR A 161 -3.32 2.16 1.50
C TYR A 161 -3.60 1.40 0.20
N ARG A 162 -4.86 1.21 -0.19
CA ARG A 162 -5.20 0.62 -1.51
C ARG A 162 -4.84 1.53 -2.66
N PHE A 163 -4.90 2.85 -2.47
CA PHE A 163 -4.40 3.80 -3.45
C PHE A 163 -2.88 3.66 -3.61
N LEU A 164 -2.13 3.60 -2.51
CA LEU A 164 -0.67 3.34 -2.53
C LEU A 164 -0.32 2.05 -3.27
N GLU A 165 -1.08 0.97 -3.06
CA GLU A 165 -0.91 -0.30 -3.79
C GLU A 165 -1.11 -0.11 -5.31
N ARG A 166 -2.13 0.65 -5.73
CA ARG A 166 -2.42 0.90 -7.16
C ARG A 166 -1.36 1.76 -7.85
N ILE A 167 -0.79 2.74 -7.13
CA ILE A 167 0.26 3.60 -7.69
C ILE A 167 1.66 3.00 -7.55
N HIS A 168 1.77 1.72 -7.16
CA HIS A 168 3.02 1.02 -6.89
C HIS A 168 3.91 1.71 -5.83
N GLY A 169 3.28 2.41 -4.88
CA GLY A 169 3.92 3.05 -3.72
C GLY A 169 3.70 2.30 -2.41
N ALA A 170 3.19 1.07 -2.44
CA ALA A 170 3.03 0.24 -1.24
C ALA A 170 4.36 -0.38 -0.82
N ASP A 171 4.70 -0.20 0.45
CA ASP A 171 5.84 -0.78 1.15
C ASP A 171 5.36 -1.76 2.25
N ASP A 172 6.29 -2.26 3.07
CA ASP A 172 5.96 -3.13 4.19
C ASP A 172 5.04 -2.43 5.21
N ALA A 173 5.19 -1.12 5.42
CA ALA A 173 4.34 -0.35 6.33
C ALA A 173 2.90 -0.23 5.81
N CYS A 174 2.71 -0.07 4.50
CA CYS A 174 1.39 -0.11 3.88
C CYS A 174 0.66 -1.44 4.15
N TYR A 175 1.34 -2.57 3.98
CA TYR A 175 0.74 -3.88 4.24
C TYR A 175 0.52 -4.14 5.72
N ALA A 176 1.42 -3.68 6.61
CA ALA A 176 1.20 -3.76 8.04
C ALA A 176 -0.02 -2.94 8.49
N GLY A 177 -0.22 -1.74 7.93
CA GLY A 177 -1.41 -0.93 8.19
C GLY A 177 -2.70 -1.58 7.67
N LEU A 178 -2.67 -2.20 6.48
CA LEU A 178 -3.80 -2.99 5.98
C LEU A 178 -4.11 -4.21 6.84
N ALA A 179 -3.07 -4.86 7.41
CA ALA A 179 -3.25 -5.95 8.35
C ALA A 179 -3.92 -5.47 9.64
N GLU A 180 -3.45 -4.39 10.24
CA GLU A 180 -4.05 -3.81 11.45
C GLU A 180 -5.52 -3.44 11.24
N ILE A 181 -5.86 -2.86 10.08
CA ILE A 181 -7.26 -2.60 9.70
C ILE A 181 -8.06 -3.90 9.63
N ALA A 182 -7.52 -4.94 8.99
CA ALA A 182 -8.18 -6.23 8.88
C ALA A 182 -8.41 -6.87 10.25
N GLU A 183 -7.40 -6.86 11.13
CA GLU A 183 -7.49 -7.33 12.52
C GLU A 183 -8.59 -6.56 13.28
N ALA A 184 -8.60 -5.23 13.20
CA ALA A 184 -9.59 -4.39 13.88
C ALA A 184 -11.03 -4.56 13.36
N THR A 185 -11.18 -5.01 12.11
CA THR A 185 -12.49 -5.29 11.48
C THR A 185 -12.90 -6.76 11.58
N GLY A 186 -12.08 -7.63 12.18
CA GLY A 186 -12.35 -9.05 12.35
C GLY A 186 -12.13 -9.90 11.09
N ASP A 187 -11.51 -9.36 10.04
CA ASP A 187 -11.17 -10.11 8.83
C ASP A 187 -9.82 -10.83 9.02
N VAL A 188 -9.89 -11.95 9.74
CA VAL A 188 -8.71 -12.75 10.13
C VAL A 188 -7.90 -13.22 8.91
N THR A 189 -8.57 -13.67 7.85
CA THR A 189 -7.92 -14.15 6.63
C THR A 189 -7.15 -13.02 5.91
N ALA A 190 -7.76 -11.84 5.80
CA ALA A 190 -7.07 -10.70 5.20
C ALA A 190 -5.91 -10.23 6.09
N ALA A 191 -6.08 -10.24 7.42
CA ALA A 191 -5.04 -9.85 8.35
C ALA A 191 -3.77 -10.70 8.18
N GLU A 192 -3.90 -12.03 8.19
CA GLU A 192 -2.75 -12.93 7.99
C GLU A 192 -2.08 -12.68 6.65
N THR A 193 -2.88 -12.56 5.58
CA THR A 193 -2.37 -12.34 4.21
C THR A 193 -1.56 -11.04 4.14
N MET A 194 -2.05 -9.96 4.75
CA MET A 194 -1.38 -8.66 4.75
C MET A 194 -0.14 -8.65 5.66
N ARG A 195 -0.14 -9.32 6.82
CA ARG A 195 1.06 -9.49 7.65
C ARG A 195 2.17 -10.24 6.90
N LYS A 196 1.84 -11.33 6.21
CA LYS A 196 2.80 -12.08 5.38
C LYS A 196 3.40 -11.20 4.28
N ARG A 197 2.56 -10.44 3.56
CA ARG A 197 3.05 -9.49 2.55
C ARG A 197 3.98 -8.44 3.15
N ALA A 198 3.72 -7.94 4.36
CA ALA A 198 4.61 -6.98 5.01
C ALA A 198 6.00 -7.59 5.27
N VAL A 199 6.05 -8.86 5.69
CA VAL A 199 7.30 -9.61 5.85
C VAL A 199 7.99 -9.84 4.50
N ASP A 200 7.24 -10.23 3.47
CA ASP A 200 7.80 -10.47 2.12
C ASP A 200 8.41 -9.20 1.51
N MET A 201 7.82 -8.03 1.77
CA MET A 201 8.34 -6.73 1.33
C MET A 201 9.60 -6.31 2.08
N ALA A 202 9.75 -6.71 3.34
CA ALA A 202 10.88 -6.35 4.17
C ALA A 202 11.41 -7.56 4.97
N PRO A 203 12.02 -8.56 4.30
CA PRO A 203 12.39 -9.84 4.93
C PRO A 203 13.51 -9.72 5.99
N LYS A 204 14.22 -8.58 6.02
CA LYS A 204 15.26 -8.24 7.00
C LYS A 204 14.78 -7.27 8.09
N ASN A 205 13.49 -6.90 8.10
CA ASN A 205 12.92 -6.05 9.13
C ASN A 205 12.43 -6.90 10.31
N ALA A 206 13.17 -6.86 11.42
CA ALA A 206 12.84 -7.63 12.63
C ALA A 206 11.44 -7.35 13.16
N VAL A 207 10.98 -6.09 13.06
CA VAL A 207 9.67 -5.65 13.54
C VAL A 207 8.55 -6.36 12.77
N ARG A 208 8.68 -6.56 11.45
CA ARG A 208 7.65 -7.26 10.66
C ARG A 208 7.52 -8.74 11.04
N HIS A 209 8.65 -9.38 11.33
CA HIS A 209 8.65 -10.76 11.84
C HIS A 209 8.03 -10.85 13.23
N ALA A 210 8.34 -9.91 14.13
CA ALA A 210 7.75 -9.84 15.47
C ALA A 210 6.23 -9.56 15.42
N GLU A 211 5.80 -8.68 14.53
CA GLU A 211 4.40 -8.38 14.27
C GLU A 211 3.62 -9.61 13.76
N LEU A 212 4.17 -10.34 12.79
CA LEU A 212 3.57 -11.59 12.30
C LEU A 212 3.54 -12.68 13.40
N ALA A 213 4.60 -12.79 14.20
CA ALA A 213 4.64 -13.70 15.32
C ALA A 213 3.59 -13.37 16.38
N GLY A 214 3.47 -12.09 16.77
CA GLY A 214 2.45 -11.61 17.71
C GLY A 214 1.03 -11.85 17.19
N TYR A 215 0.80 -11.65 15.89
CA TYR A 215 -0.46 -12.02 15.24
C TYR A 215 -0.78 -13.50 15.42
N TYR A 216 0.18 -14.40 15.16
CA TYR A 216 -0.03 -15.83 15.32
C TYR A 216 -0.28 -16.26 16.78
N LEU A 217 0.41 -15.63 17.74
CA LEU A 217 0.14 -15.87 19.17
C LEU A 217 -1.29 -15.48 19.54
N ALA A 218 -1.75 -14.30 19.11
CA ALA A 218 -3.10 -13.81 19.38
C ALA A 218 -4.19 -14.71 18.78
N HIS A 219 -3.87 -15.45 17.71
CA HIS A 219 -4.79 -16.35 17.02
C HIS A 219 -4.53 -17.84 17.32
N GLY A 220 -3.86 -18.15 18.43
CA GLY A 220 -3.72 -19.53 18.94
C GLY A 220 -2.87 -20.43 18.04
N SER A 221 -1.94 -19.86 17.27
CA SER A 221 -1.09 -20.55 16.30
C SER A 221 0.40 -20.49 16.69
N PRO A 222 0.80 -21.00 17.88
CA PRO A 222 2.14 -20.77 18.43
C PRO A 222 3.27 -21.40 17.62
N GLU A 223 3.01 -22.47 16.85
CA GLU A 223 4.01 -23.09 15.97
C GLU A 223 4.44 -22.14 14.84
N PHE A 224 3.49 -21.45 14.21
CA PHE A 224 3.79 -20.43 13.20
C PHE A 224 4.40 -19.17 13.82
N ALA A 225 3.96 -18.82 15.04
CA ALA A 225 4.54 -17.72 15.80
C ALA A 225 6.03 -17.95 16.07
N ARG A 226 6.42 -19.16 16.52
CA ARG A 226 7.81 -19.50 16.85
C ARG A 226 8.77 -19.26 15.69
N ALA A 227 8.42 -19.71 14.49
CA ALA A 227 9.27 -19.52 13.31
C ALA A 227 9.52 -18.03 13.01
N SER A 228 8.46 -17.22 13.07
CA SER A 228 8.55 -15.76 12.84
C SER A 228 9.25 -15.05 13.99
N ALA A 229 8.99 -15.44 15.24
CA ALA A 229 9.60 -14.85 16.43
C ALA A 229 11.11 -15.10 16.47
N ARG A 230 11.54 -16.32 16.16
CA ARG A 230 12.96 -16.66 16.04
C ARG A 230 13.64 -15.79 14.99
N ARG A 231 12.97 -15.56 13.85
CA ARG A 231 13.51 -14.69 12.82
C ARG A 231 13.65 -13.23 13.28
N ALA A 232 12.71 -12.74 14.08
CA ALA A 232 12.81 -11.41 14.69
C ALA A 232 14.01 -11.31 15.65
N VAL A 233 14.21 -12.31 16.51
CA VAL A 233 15.36 -12.37 17.42
C VAL A 233 16.69 -12.53 16.67
N ASP A 234 16.74 -13.31 15.59
CA ASP A 234 17.96 -13.46 14.78
C ASP A 234 18.37 -12.15 14.10
N LEU A 235 17.39 -11.32 13.72
CA LEU A 235 17.62 -10.03 13.07
C LEU A 235 17.93 -8.92 14.07
N ASP A 236 17.34 -8.98 15.26
CA ASP A 236 17.51 -8.00 16.33
C ASP A 236 17.44 -8.70 17.71
N PRO A 237 18.57 -9.25 18.19
CA PRO A 237 18.63 -10.15 19.35
C PRO A 237 18.48 -9.45 20.69
N ASP A 238 18.60 -8.11 20.71
CA ASP A 238 18.67 -7.33 21.94
C ASP A 238 17.42 -6.47 22.17
N GLN A 239 16.40 -6.61 21.33
CA GLN A 239 15.11 -5.98 21.52
C GLN A 239 14.23 -6.83 22.45
N PRO A 240 13.91 -6.37 23.68
CA PRO A 240 13.19 -7.18 24.67
C PRO A 240 11.86 -7.73 24.17
N ARG A 241 11.11 -6.95 23.38
CA ARG A 241 9.84 -7.37 22.81
C ARG A 241 9.96 -8.58 21.88
N HIS A 242 11.05 -8.68 21.10
CA HIS A 242 11.26 -9.83 20.21
C HIS A 242 11.54 -11.10 21.04
N LEU A 243 12.36 -10.95 22.09
CA LEU A 243 12.66 -12.03 23.03
C LEU A 243 11.42 -12.47 23.80
N GLU A 244 10.57 -11.55 24.25
CA GLU A 244 9.30 -11.86 24.92
C GLU A 244 8.38 -12.69 24.02
N ILE A 245 8.17 -12.27 22.76
CA ILE A 245 7.32 -13.00 21.80
C ILE A 245 7.92 -14.38 21.50
N CYS A 246 9.24 -14.48 21.34
CA CYS A 246 9.93 -15.75 21.11
C CYS A 246 9.79 -16.69 22.32
N LEU A 247 10.02 -16.17 23.52
CA LEU A 247 9.84 -16.88 24.79
C LEU A 247 8.41 -17.40 24.96
N GLU A 248 7.41 -16.56 24.73
CA GLU A 248 6.00 -16.94 24.82
C GLU A 248 5.64 -18.02 23.81
N SER A 249 6.09 -17.88 22.56
CA SER A 249 5.88 -18.91 21.54
C SER A 249 6.54 -20.24 21.91
N ALA A 250 7.77 -20.20 22.45
CA ALA A 250 8.52 -21.38 22.88
C ALA A 250 7.85 -22.09 24.06
N ILE A 251 7.35 -21.34 25.05
CA ILE A 251 6.59 -21.90 26.18
C ILE A 251 5.32 -22.62 25.67
N LEU A 252 4.58 -22.00 24.75
CA LEU A 252 3.33 -22.56 24.24
C LEU A 252 3.52 -23.84 23.41
N VAL A 253 4.65 -23.99 22.73
CA VAL A 253 5.00 -25.23 22.02
C VAL A 253 5.82 -26.21 22.85
N ALA A 254 5.98 -25.94 24.15
CA ALA A 254 6.81 -26.72 25.09
C ALA A 254 8.29 -26.88 24.68
N ASP A 255 8.85 -25.94 23.92
CA ASP A 255 10.28 -25.89 23.59
C ASP A 255 11.06 -25.23 24.73
N ARG A 256 11.32 -26.01 25.78
CA ARG A 256 12.03 -25.54 26.97
C ARG A 256 13.40 -24.93 26.63
N LYS A 257 14.13 -25.53 25.68
CA LYS A 257 15.49 -25.08 25.35
C LYS A 257 15.47 -23.67 24.75
N GLU A 258 14.55 -23.39 23.83
CA GLU A 258 14.41 -22.06 23.25
C GLU A 258 13.86 -21.05 24.27
N ALA A 259 12.92 -21.48 25.12
CA ALA A 259 12.39 -20.65 26.20
C ALA A 259 13.49 -20.21 27.19
N GLU A 260 14.31 -21.14 27.68
CA GLU A 260 15.43 -20.84 28.58
C GLU A 260 16.43 -19.85 27.94
N ARG A 261 16.75 -20.04 26.66
CA ARG A 261 17.65 -19.12 25.92
C ARG A 261 17.09 -17.69 25.87
N CYS A 262 15.81 -17.55 25.53
CA CYS A 262 15.17 -16.23 25.45
C CYS A 262 15.05 -15.58 26.83
N TYR A 263 14.69 -16.38 27.84
CA TYR A 263 14.61 -15.95 29.24
C TYR A 263 15.94 -15.42 29.77
N ASP A 264 17.02 -16.15 29.58
CA ASP A 264 18.35 -15.75 30.03
C ASP A 264 18.80 -14.45 29.37
N ARG A 265 18.55 -14.30 28.06
CA ARG A 265 18.86 -13.04 27.35
C ARG A 265 18.02 -11.89 27.87
N LEU A 266 16.71 -12.08 28.05
CA LEU A 266 15.80 -11.05 28.56
C LEU A 266 16.16 -10.61 29.98
N ARG A 267 16.61 -11.54 30.83
CA ARG A 267 17.10 -11.25 32.18
C ARG A 267 18.34 -10.35 32.16
N LEU A 268 19.28 -10.59 31.24
CA LEU A 268 20.48 -9.75 31.09
C LEU A 268 20.15 -8.31 30.64
N LEU A 269 19.09 -8.14 29.86
CA LEU A 269 18.63 -6.83 29.37
C LEU A 269 17.78 -6.06 30.40
N SER A 270 17.73 -6.52 31.65
CA SER A 270 16.95 -5.91 32.73
C SER A 270 15.44 -5.85 32.44
N GLY A 271 14.87 -6.99 32.03
CA GLY A 271 13.41 -7.14 31.93
C GLY A 271 12.68 -6.91 33.27
N ASP A 272 11.38 -6.59 33.20
CA ASP A 272 10.53 -6.42 34.39
C ASP A 272 10.62 -7.66 35.31
N PRO A 273 11.10 -7.51 36.57
CA PRO A 273 11.27 -8.63 37.50
C PRO A 273 10.00 -9.45 37.71
N SER A 274 8.83 -8.81 37.63
CA SER A 274 7.53 -9.45 37.81
C SER A 274 7.22 -10.39 36.64
N ARG A 275 7.47 -9.92 35.41
CA ARG A 275 7.32 -10.72 34.19
C ARG A 275 8.34 -11.86 34.15
N LEU A 276 9.60 -11.58 34.49
CA LEU A 276 10.63 -12.62 34.56
C LEU A 276 10.28 -13.72 35.56
N ARG A 277 9.67 -13.39 36.71
CA ARG A 277 9.16 -14.41 37.63
C ARG A 277 8.07 -15.26 36.99
N SER A 278 7.08 -14.62 36.37
CA SER A 278 6.00 -15.34 35.68
C SER A 278 6.52 -16.27 34.57
N TYR A 279 7.49 -15.82 33.77
CA TYR A 279 8.10 -16.66 32.75
C TYR A 279 8.87 -17.84 33.36
N ARG A 280 9.63 -17.63 34.43
CA ARG A 280 10.36 -18.71 35.13
C ARG A 280 9.42 -19.83 35.59
N GLU A 281 8.31 -19.47 36.24
CA GLU A 281 7.29 -20.42 36.69
C GLU A 281 6.73 -21.23 35.52
N LYS A 282 6.42 -20.58 34.39
CA LYS A 282 5.93 -21.26 33.18
C LYS A 282 6.96 -22.22 32.58
N ILE A 283 8.23 -21.84 32.53
CA ILE A 283 9.30 -22.68 31.99
C ILE A 283 9.51 -23.91 32.88
N ASP A 284 9.50 -23.74 34.20
CA ASP A 284 9.65 -24.85 35.16
C ASP A 284 8.48 -25.83 35.11
N ALA A 285 7.27 -25.36 34.82
CA ALA A 285 6.11 -26.22 34.61
C ALA A 285 6.22 -27.14 33.37
N LEU A 286 7.09 -26.83 32.40
CA LEU A 286 7.26 -27.64 31.18
C LEU A 286 7.90 -29.04 31.44
N SER A 287 8.48 -29.27 32.62
CA SER A 287 9.27 -30.48 32.95
C SER A 287 8.54 -31.55 33.77
N ILE A 288 7.20 -31.54 33.82
CA ILE A 288 6.42 -32.53 34.60
C ILE A 288 5.83 -33.68 33.73
N THR A 289 6.20 -33.76 32.45
CA THR A 289 5.76 -34.84 31.53
C THR A 289 6.93 -35.47 30.83
#